data_AF-A0A1I6HZP8-F1
#
_entry.id   AF-A0A1I6HZP8-F1
#
_cell.length_a   1.000
_cell.length_b   1.000
_cell.length_c   1.000
_cell.angle_alpha   90.00
_cell.angle_beta   90.00
_cell.angle_gamma   90.00
#
_symmetry.space_group_name_H-M   'P 1'
#
loop_
_entity.id
_entity.type
_entity.pdbx_description
1 polymer ?
#
loop_
_entity_poly.entity_id
_entity_poly.type
_entity_poly.pdbx_seq_one_letter_code
_entity_poly.pdbx_strand_id
1 'polypeptide(L)'
;MMLKIVKPIFRYIIILVVLFAVFFIAGLVVQLRNNADYNQAKQLFDKQRYDEAYIIFEKLDSYSNSQEMAQKSFNLDNIQKAEAEILNQNYDIALGYLNEIKSEDTDINSKKNEMKYSIAVSLFDDGQYEEAKEEFESIIDYSDSKLYLTQIDIKMIDSKKDELYISAITDFNDGNYQLALSKFIDIEDYQDASSYIKKCEDYLRRMDLNRTVAGGVINSVAITSGGKLLYTDKDNSDFSKTTDWENLVSVDTYGKIIIAIDEDKNLYTAGTYDNGSKIKFDRNTGCIDVATGEQFAVALYSDGKVEAEGHNDDKQCDIADWDDYFVVDIDAGWRFAVGLTNGGELLFSGVSKSQESEYISEKELWKDVVSISASGGGETAVGSNRHGKGHTVGLTKEGKVVAVGDNSYGQCDVEDWSDIVRVSAGDWYTIGVKSDGTVLITGENKPRMKYINSEIFEKTYYDVAAGYGQSLFVTSGGSLDAYGFDDNNKQSIADSWDAIKVKKYK
;
A
#
# COMPACT_ATOMS: atom_id res chain seq x y z
N MET A 1 -79.32 -57.61 70.38
CA MET A 1 -78.22 -57.51 69.40
C MET A 1 -78.26 -56.19 68.61
N MET A 2 -79.43 -55.68 68.19
CA MET A 2 -79.55 -54.40 67.44
C MET A 2 -79.06 -53.12 68.16
N LEU A 3 -79.21 -52.98 69.48
CA LEU A 3 -78.79 -51.75 70.20
C LEU A 3 -77.26 -51.55 70.33
N LYS A 4 -76.44 -52.59 70.14
CA LYS A 4 -74.97 -52.47 70.18
C LYS A 4 -74.36 -51.92 68.89
N ILE A 5 -75.12 -51.90 67.78
CA ILE A 5 -74.67 -51.43 66.45
C ILE A 5 -75.15 -50.00 66.16
N VAL A 6 -76.31 -49.58 66.70
CA VAL A 6 -76.92 -48.25 66.42
C VAL A 6 -76.21 -47.10 67.15
N LYS A 7 -75.75 -47.29 68.40
CA LYS A 7 -75.05 -46.25 69.17
C LYS A 7 -73.73 -45.76 68.54
N PRO A 8 -72.85 -46.65 68.01
CA PRO A 8 -71.66 -46.24 67.27
C PRO A 8 -72.01 -45.41 66.02
N ILE A 9 -72.98 -45.85 65.21
CA ILE A 9 -73.37 -45.20 63.96
C ILE A 9 -73.92 -43.78 64.21
N PHE A 10 -74.77 -43.60 65.23
CA PHE A 10 -75.30 -42.28 65.60
C PHE A 10 -74.19 -41.33 66.11
N ARG A 11 -73.19 -41.85 66.82
CA ARG A 11 -71.98 -41.09 67.21
C ARG A 11 -71.15 -40.67 65.99
N TYR A 12 -70.96 -41.56 65.01
CA TYR A 12 -70.27 -41.23 63.76
C TYR A 12 -71.01 -40.15 62.97
N ILE A 13 -72.35 -40.21 62.88
CA ILE A 13 -73.16 -39.19 62.19
C ILE A 13 -73.01 -37.82 62.87
N ILE A 14 -73.08 -37.74 64.20
CA ILE A 14 -72.88 -36.47 64.93
C ILE A 14 -71.46 -35.92 64.69
N ILE A 15 -70.43 -36.77 64.76
CA ILE A 15 -69.05 -36.36 64.47
C ILE A 15 -68.93 -35.86 63.03
N LEU A 16 -69.57 -36.52 62.06
CA LEU A 16 -69.54 -36.12 60.65
C LEU A 16 -70.24 -34.77 60.42
N VAL A 17 -71.37 -34.52 61.10
CA VAL A 17 -72.11 -33.24 61.04
C VAL A 17 -71.32 -32.11 61.70
N VAL A 18 -70.68 -32.36 62.84
CA VAL A 18 -69.82 -31.36 63.50
C VAL A 18 -68.59 -31.08 62.66
N LEU A 19 -67.93 -32.10 62.10
CA LEU A 19 -66.83 -31.93 61.16
C LEU A 19 -67.29 -31.13 59.94
N PHE A 20 -68.44 -31.47 59.34
CA PHE A 20 -69.00 -30.72 58.22
C PHE A 20 -69.28 -29.26 58.59
N ALA A 21 -69.87 -28.99 59.75
CA ALA A 21 -70.10 -27.62 60.23
C ALA A 21 -68.79 -26.86 60.48
N VAL A 22 -67.76 -27.51 61.01
CA VAL A 22 -66.42 -26.91 61.21
C VAL A 22 -65.76 -26.63 59.86
N PHE A 23 -65.80 -27.55 58.91
CA PHE A 23 -65.30 -27.34 57.55
C PHE A 23 -66.09 -26.26 56.80
N PHE A 24 -67.41 -26.21 56.99
CA PHE A 24 -68.28 -25.19 56.40
C PHE A 24 -67.98 -23.79 56.98
N ILE A 25 -67.91 -23.67 58.32
CA ILE A 25 -67.55 -22.41 59.00
C ILE A 25 -66.13 -21.99 58.62
N ALA A 26 -65.17 -22.92 58.58
CA ALA A 26 -63.80 -22.63 58.15
C ALA A 26 -63.76 -22.13 56.69
N GLY A 27 -64.52 -22.77 55.78
CA GLY A 27 -64.65 -22.31 54.40
C GLY A 27 -65.28 -20.92 54.28
N LEU A 28 -66.28 -20.62 55.12
CA LEU A 28 -66.96 -19.32 55.15
C LEU A 28 -66.06 -18.20 55.72
N VAL A 29 -65.25 -18.52 56.73
CA VAL A 29 -64.21 -17.62 57.27
C VAL A 29 -63.14 -17.33 56.22
N VAL A 30 -62.69 -18.34 55.47
CA VAL A 30 -61.74 -18.16 54.35
C VAL A 30 -62.35 -17.29 53.26
N GLN A 31 -63.62 -17.49 52.88
CA GLN A 31 -64.30 -16.64 51.90
C GLN A 31 -64.42 -15.18 52.35
N LEU A 32 -64.78 -14.93 53.62
CA LEU A 32 -64.90 -13.58 54.16
C LEU A 32 -63.55 -12.86 54.19
N ARG A 33 -62.49 -13.58 54.57
CA ARG A 33 -61.12 -13.06 54.54
C ARG A 33 -60.68 -12.73 53.12
N ASN A 34 -60.84 -13.66 52.17
CA ASN A 34 -60.47 -13.44 50.78
C ASN A 34 -61.23 -12.26 50.15
N ASN A 35 -62.49 -12.05 50.52
CA ASN A 35 -63.26 -10.88 50.07
C ASN A 35 -62.69 -9.57 50.63
N ALA A 36 -62.28 -9.54 51.91
CA ALA A 36 -61.66 -8.37 52.51
C ALA A 36 -60.30 -8.05 51.86
N ASP A 37 -59.44 -9.06 51.71
CA ASP A 37 -58.14 -8.95 51.06
C ASP A 37 -58.28 -8.51 49.59
N TYR A 38 -59.27 -9.05 48.86
CA TYR A 38 -59.56 -8.64 47.47
C TYR A 38 -59.99 -7.18 47.36
N ASN A 39 -60.88 -6.71 48.24
CA ASN A 39 -61.32 -5.31 48.25
C ASN A 39 -60.18 -4.36 48.64
N GLN A 40 -59.30 -4.78 49.56
CA GLN A 40 -58.10 -4.03 49.91
C GLN A 40 -57.15 -3.93 48.71
N ALA A 41 -56.90 -5.03 48.01
CA ALA A 41 -56.07 -5.05 46.80
C ALA A 41 -56.64 -4.12 45.72
N LYS A 42 -57.96 -4.11 45.53
CA LYS A 42 -58.64 -3.19 44.60
C LYS A 42 -58.48 -1.72 45.01
N GLN A 43 -58.55 -1.40 46.29
CA GLN A 43 -58.30 -0.02 46.76
C GLN A 43 -56.85 0.42 46.54
N LEU A 44 -55.88 -0.49 46.69
CA LEU A 44 -54.48 -0.22 46.38
C LEU A 44 -54.28 0.00 44.88
N PHE A 45 -54.91 -0.85 44.07
CA PHE A 45 -54.92 -0.73 42.61
C PHE A 45 -55.48 0.62 42.15
N ASP A 46 -56.63 1.04 42.68
CA ASP A 46 -57.27 2.32 42.34
C ASP A 46 -56.41 3.52 42.78
N LYS A 47 -55.53 3.34 43.78
CA LYS A 47 -54.54 4.32 44.24
C LYS A 47 -53.20 4.23 43.51
N GLN A 48 -53.11 3.44 42.45
CA GLN A 48 -51.88 3.22 41.66
C GLN A 48 -50.71 2.64 42.48
N ARG A 49 -50.98 1.94 43.58
CA ARG A 49 -49.98 1.17 44.36
C ARG A 49 -49.97 -0.26 43.86
N TYR A 50 -49.53 -0.42 42.62
CA TYR A 50 -49.70 -1.65 41.85
C TYR A 50 -48.82 -2.81 42.35
N ASP A 51 -47.62 -2.52 42.85
CA ASP A 51 -46.73 -3.48 43.52
C ASP A 51 -47.41 -4.14 44.73
N GLU A 52 -48.02 -3.34 45.60
CA GLU A 52 -48.72 -3.81 46.79
C GLU A 52 -50.02 -4.53 46.44
N ALA A 53 -50.74 -4.04 45.42
CA ALA A 53 -51.93 -4.71 44.91
C ALA A 53 -51.59 -6.09 44.31
N TYR A 54 -50.51 -6.19 43.53
CA TYR A 54 -50.02 -7.44 42.93
C TYR A 54 -49.77 -8.51 43.98
N ILE A 55 -49.01 -8.17 45.05
CA ILE A 55 -48.69 -9.11 46.13
C ILE A 55 -49.95 -9.71 46.78
N ILE A 56 -51.02 -8.92 46.90
CA ILE A 56 -52.28 -9.41 47.51
C ILE A 56 -53.09 -10.23 46.50
N PHE A 57 -53.24 -9.76 45.25
CA PHE A 57 -53.95 -10.49 44.21
C PHE A 57 -53.30 -11.85 43.89
N GLU A 58 -51.97 -11.92 43.85
CA GLU A 58 -51.23 -13.16 43.62
C GLU A 58 -51.50 -14.19 44.74
N LYS A 59 -51.52 -13.75 46.01
CA LYS A 59 -51.84 -14.61 47.16
C LYS A 59 -53.27 -15.16 47.14
N LEU A 60 -54.20 -14.44 46.53
CA LEU A 60 -55.60 -14.83 46.42
C LEU A 60 -55.84 -15.92 45.36
N ASP A 61 -54.89 -16.11 44.44
CA ASP A 61 -54.88 -17.14 43.40
C ASP A 61 -56.24 -17.23 42.67
N SER A 62 -56.95 -18.35 42.78
CA SER A 62 -58.21 -18.63 42.05
C SER A 62 -59.44 -17.91 42.59
N TYR A 63 -59.32 -17.02 43.57
CA TYR A 63 -60.44 -16.27 44.11
C TYR A 63 -60.89 -15.15 43.16
N SER A 64 -62.15 -15.18 42.71
CA SER A 64 -62.72 -14.18 41.77
C SER A 64 -61.88 -14.08 40.48
N ASN A 65 -61.48 -12.88 40.05
CA ASN A 65 -60.55 -12.64 38.95
C ASN A 65 -59.15 -12.20 39.44
N SER A 66 -58.71 -12.67 40.62
CA SER A 66 -57.45 -12.20 41.23
C SER A 66 -56.22 -12.47 40.35
N GLN A 67 -56.15 -13.59 39.63
CA GLN A 67 -55.05 -13.84 38.67
C GLN A 67 -54.98 -12.79 37.54
N GLU A 68 -56.12 -12.39 36.98
CA GLU A 68 -56.20 -11.33 35.96
C GLU A 68 -55.77 -9.98 36.55
N MET A 69 -56.27 -9.65 37.75
CA MET A 69 -55.92 -8.42 38.44
C MET A 69 -54.44 -8.40 38.88
N ALA A 70 -53.86 -9.53 39.26
CA ALA A 70 -52.43 -9.67 39.55
C ALA A 70 -51.61 -9.36 38.30
N GLN A 71 -51.91 -10.00 37.17
CA GLN A 71 -51.20 -9.73 35.91
C GLN A 71 -51.33 -8.26 35.48
N LYS A 72 -52.54 -7.69 35.62
CA LYS A 72 -52.78 -6.27 35.32
C LYS A 72 -52.00 -5.34 36.23
N SER A 73 -51.93 -5.65 37.54
CA SER A 73 -51.15 -4.89 38.52
C SER A 73 -49.65 -4.97 38.19
N PHE A 74 -49.14 -6.17 37.90
CA PHE A 74 -47.75 -6.38 37.50
C PHE A 74 -47.36 -5.58 36.23
N ASN A 75 -48.23 -5.60 35.21
CA ASN A 75 -47.97 -4.84 33.98
C ASN A 75 -47.97 -3.33 34.25
N LEU A 76 -48.94 -2.81 35.01
CA LEU A 76 -49.03 -1.38 35.34
C LEU A 76 -47.88 -0.90 36.24
N ASP A 77 -47.42 -1.73 37.18
CA ASP A 77 -46.23 -1.45 38.00
C ASP A 77 -44.97 -1.33 37.13
N ASN A 78 -44.74 -2.27 36.22
CA ASN A 78 -43.61 -2.21 35.30
C ASN A 78 -43.69 -1.01 34.34
N ILE A 79 -44.88 -0.65 33.86
CA ILE A 79 -45.08 0.57 33.06
C ILE A 79 -44.71 1.81 33.88
N GLN A 80 -45.17 1.90 35.13
CA GLN A 80 -44.89 3.05 36.00
C GLN A 80 -43.39 3.18 36.30
N LYS A 81 -42.70 2.06 36.53
CA LYS A 81 -41.24 2.03 36.70
C LYS A 81 -40.50 2.43 35.43
N ALA A 82 -40.90 1.89 34.28
CA ALA A 82 -40.33 2.27 33.00
C ALA A 82 -40.50 3.78 32.72
N GLU A 83 -41.68 4.34 32.97
CA GLU A 83 -41.95 5.77 32.79
C GLU A 83 -41.08 6.66 33.70
N ALA A 84 -40.79 6.21 34.92
CA ALA A 84 -39.87 6.91 35.81
C ALA A 84 -38.43 6.90 35.29
N GLU A 85 -37.95 5.76 34.78
CA GLU A 85 -36.61 5.65 34.21
C GLU A 85 -36.46 6.41 32.88
N ILE A 86 -37.50 6.45 32.05
CA ILE A 86 -37.56 7.28 30.83
C ILE A 86 -37.35 8.75 31.17
N LEU A 87 -38.00 9.25 32.23
CA LEU A 87 -37.84 10.63 32.67
C LEU A 87 -36.40 10.95 33.09
N ASN A 88 -35.67 9.94 33.57
CA ASN A 88 -34.26 10.02 33.96
C ASN A 88 -33.30 9.69 32.81
N GLN A 89 -33.81 9.41 31.60
CA GLN A 89 -33.03 8.99 30.41
C GLN A 89 -32.27 7.66 30.60
N ASN A 90 -32.73 6.80 31.53
CA ASN A 90 -32.15 5.47 31.77
C ASN A 90 -32.85 4.42 30.88
N TYR A 91 -32.65 4.53 29.57
CA TYR A 91 -33.42 3.77 28.57
C TYR A 91 -33.23 2.25 28.66
N ASP A 92 -32.03 1.76 29.01
CA ASP A 92 -31.77 0.33 29.21
C ASP A 92 -32.58 -0.26 30.37
N ILE A 93 -32.66 0.48 31.49
CA ILE A 93 -33.41 0.06 32.68
C ILE A 93 -34.91 0.09 32.37
N ALA A 94 -35.38 1.15 31.69
CA ALA A 94 -36.76 1.25 31.24
C ALA A 94 -37.16 0.09 30.30
N LEU A 95 -36.30 -0.23 29.33
CA LEU A 95 -36.49 -1.35 28.41
C LEU A 95 -36.53 -2.70 29.17
N GLY A 96 -35.70 -2.86 30.20
CA GLY A 96 -35.74 -4.01 31.12
C GLY A 96 -37.13 -4.22 31.73
N TYR A 97 -37.71 -3.18 32.34
CA TYR A 97 -39.07 -3.26 32.89
C TYR A 97 -40.14 -3.56 31.84
N LEU A 98 -40.03 -2.97 30.64
CA LEU A 98 -40.99 -3.23 29.56
C LEU A 98 -40.88 -4.67 29.04
N ASN A 99 -39.68 -5.26 29.01
CA ASN A 99 -39.46 -6.63 28.52
C ASN A 99 -40.08 -7.71 29.43
N GLU A 100 -40.26 -7.42 30.72
CA GLU A 100 -41.00 -8.30 31.65
C GLU A 100 -42.50 -8.40 31.30
N ILE A 101 -43.04 -7.41 30.58
CA ILE A 101 -44.44 -7.41 30.14
C ILE A 101 -44.61 -8.33 28.94
N LYS A 102 -45.18 -9.52 29.18
CA LYS A 102 -45.60 -10.48 28.15
C LYS A 102 -46.97 -10.09 27.57
N SER A 103 -46.97 -9.10 26.69
CA SER A 103 -48.18 -8.58 26.04
C SER A 103 -47.97 -8.41 24.54
N GLU A 104 -48.99 -8.73 23.74
CA GLU A 104 -49.05 -8.38 22.31
C GLU A 104 -49.58 -6.95 22.09
N ASP A 105 -49.71 -6.17 23.17
CA ASP A 105 -50.15 -4.77 23.11
C ASP A 105 -49.20 -3.92 22.25
N THR A 106 -49.77 -3.35 21.21
CA THR A 106 -49.08 -2.50 20.24
C THR A 106 -48.46 -1.27 20.89
N ASP A 107 -49.06 -0.71 21.94
CA ASP A 107 -48.51 0.47 22.64
C ASP A 107 -47.25 0.12 23.43
N ILE A 108 -47.23 -1.06 24.09
CA ILE A 108 -46.05 -1.54 24.81
C ILE A 108 -44.91 -1.86 23.86
N ASN A 109 -45.22 -2.50 22.73
CA ASN A 109 -44.22 -2.77 21.69
C ASN A 109 -43.69 -1.48 21.06
N SER A 110 -44.55 -0.46 20.87
CA SER A 110 -44.12 0.87 20.43
C SER A 110 -43.16 1.52 21.43
N LYS A 111 -43.47 1.49 22.73
CA LYS A 111 -42.59 2.00 23.80
C LYS A 111 -41.25 1.25 23.85
N LYS A 112 -41.25 -0.08 23.68
CA LYS A 112 -40.00 -0.87 23.60
C LYS A 112 -39.13 -0.40 22.43
N ASN A 113 -39.72 -0.17 21.27
CA ASN A 113 -39.00 0.33 20.10
C ASN A 113 -38.47 1.75 20.31
N GLU A 114 -39.21 2.62 21.00
CA GLU A 114 -38.75 3.96 21.39
C GLU A 114 -37.51 3.91 22.31
N MET A 115 -37.48 2.99 23.27
CA MET A 115 -36.33 2.81 24.16
C MET A 115 -35.11 2.30 23.40
N LYS A 116 -35.28 1.25 22.59
CA LYS A 116 -34.23 0.72 21.71
C LYS A 116 -33.66 1.78 20.78
N TYR A 117 -34.54 2.60 20.20
CA TYR A 117 -34.14 3.71 19.35
C TYR A 117 -33.29 4.72 20.12
N SER A 118 -33.69 5.08 21.34
CA SER A 118 -32.94 6.03 22.18
C SER A 118 -31.56 5.48 22.57
N ILE A 119 -31.46 4.18 22.86
CA ILE A 119 -30.18 3.48 23.13
C ILE A 119 -29.30 3.50 21.88
N ALA A 120 -29.86 3.13 20.72
CA ALA A 120 -29.13 3.09 19.45
C ALA A 120 -28.58 4.46 19.04
N VAL A 121 -29.34 5.54 19.25
CA VAL A 121 -28.88 6.92 19.01
C VAL A 121 -27.72 7.28 19.97
N SER A 122 -27.80 6.91 21.25
CA SER A 122 -26.70 7.15 22.20
C SER A 122 -25.41 6.45 21.78
N LEU A 123 -25.51 5.16 21.39
CA LEU A 123 -24.36 4.39 20.90
C LEU A 123 -23.76 5.02 19.64
N PHE A 124 -24.61 5.49 18.72
CA PHE A 124 -24.17 6.18 17.51
C PHE A 124 -23.40 7.48 17.83
N ASP A 125 -23.93 8.30 18.74
CA ASP A 125 -23.32 9.56 19.16
C ASP A 125 -21.98 9.33 19.90
N ASP A 126 -21.86 8.23 20.63
CA ASP A 126 -20.63 7.80 21.32
C ASP A 126 -19.61 7.12 20.38
N GLY A 127 -19.95 6.93 19.09
CA GLY A 127 -19.08 6.31 18.08
C GLY A 127 -19.02 4.78 18.14
N GLN A 128 -19.89 4.14 18.92
CA GLN A 128 -20.04 2.69 19.04
C GLN A 128 -20.91 2.15 17.89
N TYR A 129 -20.39 2.26 16.66
CA TYR A 129 -21.17 2.05 15.45
C TYR A 129 -21.62 0.60 15.23
N GLU A 130 -20.85 -0.40 15.66
CA GLU A 130 -21.23 -1.81 15.54
C GLU A 130 -22.41 -2.13 16.47
N GLU A 131 -22.34 -1.71 17.73
CA GLU A 131 -23.43 -1.90 18.70
C GLU A 131 -24.68 -1.09 18.31
N ALA A 132 -24.50 0.15 17.84
CA ALA A 132 -25.61 0.97 17.34
C ALA A 132 -26.31 0.30 16.14
N LYS A 133 -25.54 -0.33 15.25
CA LYS A 133 -26.07 -1.03 14.07
C LYS A 133 -26.98 -2.18 14.47
N GLU A 134 -26.53 -3.04 15.39
CA GLU A 134 -27.31 -4.18 15.88
C GLU A 134 -28.66 -3.72 16.45
N GLU A 135 -28.66 -2.63 17.25
CA GLU A 135 -29.88 -2.09 17.83
C GLU A 135 -30.82 -1.51 16.75
N PHE A 136 -30.33 -0.68 15.83
CA PHE A 136 -31.14 -0.11 14.74
C PHE A 136 -31.70 -1.17 13.79
N GLU A 137 -30.95 -2.25 13.49
CA GLU A 137 -31.42 -3.38 12.69
C GLU A 137 -32.60 -4.09 13.38
N SER A 138 -32.58 -4.18 14.72
CA SER A 138 -33.67 -4.79 15.50
C SER A 138 -34.99 -4.00 15.44
N ILE A 139 -34.95 -2.73 15.04
CA ILE A 139 -36.09 -1.80 14.93
C ILE A 139 -36.11 -1.06 13.58
N ILE A 140 -35.78 -1.77 12.50
CA ILE A 140 -35.54 -1.20 11.17
C ILE A 140 -36.70 -0.34 10.61
N ASP A 141 -37.95 -0.66 10.97
CA ASP A 141 -39.14 0.07 10.49
C ASP A 141 -39.63 1.16 11.47
N TYR A 142 -38.88 1.41 12.55
CA TYR A 142 -39.20 2.46 13.52
C TYR A 142 -38.48 3.77 13.18
N SER A 143 -39.21 4.89 13.23
CA SER A 143 -38.67 6.24 13.02
C SER A 143 -37.78 6.35 11.77
N ASP A 144 -36.55 6.86 11.91
CA ASP A 144 -35.53 7.02 10.88
C ASP A 144 -34.34 6.05 11.06
N SER A 145 -34.54 4.89 11.71
CA SER A 145 -33.49 3.87 11.91
C SER A 145 -32.74 3.51 10.60
N LYS A 146 -33.45 3.42 9.46
CA LYS A 146 -32.83 3.18 8.13
C LYS A 146 -31.83 4.26 7.72
N LEU A 147 -32.09 5.51 8.09
CA LEU A 147 -31.18 6.62 7.82
C LEU A 147 -29.93 6.51 8.69
N TYR A 148 -30.07 6.19 9.98
CA TYR A 148 -28.94 5.94 10.87
C TYR A 148 -28.08 4.76 10.41
N LEU A 149 -28.69 3.64 9.99
CA LEU A 149 -27.94 2.50 9.43
C LEU A 149 -27.08 2.92 8.22
N THR A 150 -27.63 3.76 7.34
CA THR A 150 -26.87 4.29 6.20
C THR A 150 -25.70 5.18 6.65
N GLN A 151 -25.91 6.01 7.68
CA GLN A 151 -24.85 6.86 8.23
C GLN A 151 -23.77 6.03 8.93
N ILE A 152 -24.16 4.99 9.67
CA ILE A 152 -23.26 4.04 10.33
C ILE A 152 -22.38 3.37 9.28
N ASP A 153 -22.96 2.85 8.20
CA ASP A 153 -22.19 2.21 7.14
C ASP A 153 -21.14 3.16 6.55
N ILE A 154 -21.48 4.44 6.34
CA ILE A 154 -20.52 5.48 5.89
C ILE A 154 -19.42 5.69 6.94
N LYS A 155 -19.78 5.88 8.21
CA LYS A 155 -18.81 6.11 9.31
C LYS A 155 -17.84 4.95 9.48
N MET A 156 -18.33 3.71 9.36
CA MET A 156 -17.51 2.52 9.42
C MET A 156 -16.59 2.39 8.21
N ILE A 157 -17.04 2.77 7.00
CA ILE A 157 -16.17 2.84 5.81
C ILE A 157 -15.06 3.85 6.05
N ASP A 158 -15.37 5.06 6.52
CA ASP A 158 -14.38 6.10 6.80
C ASP A 158 -13.36 5.63 7.85
N SER A 159 -13.80 4.99 8.94
CA SER A 159 -12.90 4.43 9.96
C SER A 159 -11.93 3.40 9.39
N LYS A 160 -12.39 2.54 8.47
CA LYS A 160 -11.52 1.56 7.78
C LYS A 160 -10.54 2.25 6.84
N LYS A 161 -10.98 3.30 6.12
CA LYS A 161 -10.10 4.11 5.28
C LYS A 161 -9.03 4.83 6.13
N ASP A 162 -9.37 5.31 7.33
CA ASP A 162 -8.43 5.91 8.28
C ASP A 162 -7.34 4.92 8.72
N GLU A 163 -7.73 3.72 9.15
CA GLU A 163 -6.77 2.67 9.54
C GLU A 163 -5.83 2.30 8.40
N LEU A 164 -6.37 2.14 7.19
CA LEU A 164 -5.58 1.82 6.00
C LEU A 164 -4.65 2.96 5.62
N TYR A 165 -5.12 4.21 5.70
CA TYR A 165 -4.32 5.41 5.42
C TYR A 165 -3.15 5.55 6.40
N ILE A 166 -3.38 5.37 7.71
CA ILE A 166 -2.31 5.40 8.73
C ILE A 166 -1.28 4.29 8.45
N SER A 167 -1.75 3.10 8.09
CA SER A 167 -0.86 1.99 7.73
C SER A 167 -0.04 2.30 6.47
N ALA A 168 -0.65 2.89 5.44
CA ALA A 168 0.03 3.27 4.21
C ALA A 168 1.10 4.35 4.45
N ILE A 169 0.81 5.34 5.28
CA ILE A 169 1.77 6.38 5.69
C ILE A 169 2.95 5.78 6.46
N THR A 170 2.68 4.80 7.33
CA THR A 170 3.74 4.08 8.06
C THR A 170 4.68 3.38 7.09
N ASP A 171 4.13 2.59 6.15
CA ASP A 171 4.92 1.91 5.13
C ASP A 171 5.71 2.89 4.25
N PHE A 172 5.12 4.03 3.90
CA PHE A 172 5.79 5.09 3.13
C PHE A 172 7.02 5.63 3.87
N ASN A 173 6.86 5.98 5.15
CA ASN A 173 7.94 6.52 5.97
C ASN A 173 9.05 5.48 6.25
N ASP A 174 8.68 4.19 6.28
CA ASP A 174 9.62 3.07 6.43
C ASP A 174 10.34 2.71 5.12
N GLY A 175 10.02 3.38 4.00
CA GLY A 175 10.60 3.12 2.68
C GLY A 175 10.00 1.92 1.94
N ASN A 176 8.91 1.35 2.45
CA ASN A 176 8.18 0.22 1.83
C ASN A 176 7.23 0.74 0.74
N TYR A 177 7.75 1.49 -0.23
CA TYR A 177 6.94 2.25 -1.19
C TYR A 177 5.98 1.40 -2.03
N GLN A 178 6.35 0.16 -2.36
CA GLN A 178 5.46 -0.74 -3.11
C GLN A 178 4.22 -1.13 -2.29
N LEU A 179 4.41 -1.40 -1.00
CA LEU A 179 3.33 -1.76 -0.09
C LEU A 179 2.44 -0.53 0.20
N ALA A 180 3.07 0.62 0.44
CA ALA A 180 2.38 1.89 0.62
C ALA A 180 1.54 2.25 -0.62
N LEU A 181 2.12 2.13 -1.82
CA LEU A 181 1.43 2.39 -3.09
C LEU A 181 0.17 1.54 -3.23
N SER A 182 0.28 0.22 -3.00
CA SER A 182 -0.88 -0.68 -3.07
C SER A 182 -2.00 -0.22 -2.14
N LYS A 183 -1.67 0.18 -0.90
CA LYS A 183 -2.66 0.63 0.07
C LYS A 183 -3.26 1.98 -0.30
N PHE A 184 -2.46 2.94 -0.78
CA PHE A 184 -2.99 4.24 -1.20
C PHE A 184 -3.91 4.14 -2.42
N ILE A 185 -3.66 3.21 -3.36
CA ILE A 185 -4.55 2.95 -4.50
C ILE A 185 -5.94 2.51 -4.03
N ASP A 186 -6.02 1.64 -3.01
CA ASP A 186 -7.30 1.17 -2.46
C ASP A 186 -8.15 2.30 -1.84
N ILE A 187 -7.53 3.43 -1.52
CA ILE A 187 -8.15 4.63 -0.95
C ILE A 187 -7.74 5.92 -1.70
N GLU A 188 -7.61 5.84 -3.03
CA GLU A 188 -7.12 6.95 -3.87
C GLU A 188 -7.91 8.25 -3.67
N ASP A 189 -9.21 8.14 -3.40
CA ASP A 189 -10.15 9.25 -3.18
C ASP A 189 -10.13 9.81 -1.74
N TYR A 190 -9.30 9.26 -0.87
CA TYR A 190 -9.28 9.57 0.55
C TYR A 190 -8.13 10.51 0.92
N GLN A 191 -8.46 11.63 1.56
CA GLN A 191 -7.49 12.65 2.00
C GLN A 191 -6.54 13.06 0.87
N ASP A 192 -5.22 12.94 1.06
CA ASP A 192 -4.19 13.24 0.07
C ASP A 192 -3.52 11.97 -0.50
N ALA A 193 -4.19 10.81 -0.43
CA ALA A 193 -3.67 9.53 -0.90
C ALA A 193 -3.16 9.60 -2.35
N SER A 194 -3.87 10.27 -3.26
CA SER A 194 -3.42 10.41 -4.66
C SER A 194 -2.09 11.19 -4.77
N SER A 195 -1.77 12.09 -3.85
CA SER A 195 -0.45 12.73 -3.80
C SER A 195 0.64 11.75 -3.36
N TYR A 196 0.33 10.84 -2.43
CA TYR A 196 1.28 9.82 -1.99
C TYR A 196 1.47 8.72 -3.03
N ILE A 197 0.44 8.35 -3.80
CA ILE A 197 0.56 7.47 -4.97
C ILE A 197 1.66 8.00 -5.89
N LYS A 198 1.55 9.27 -6.31
CA LYS A 198 2.55 9.90 -7.18
C LYS A 198 3.95 9.91 -6.56
N LYS A 199 4.07 10.19 -5.25
CA LYS A 199 5.35 10.14 -4.55
C LYS A 199 5.94 8.72 -4.58
N CYS A 200 5.16 7.69 -4.23
CA CYS A 200 5.60 6.31 -4.25
C CYS A 200 6.08 5.91 -5.65
N GLU A 201 5.33 6.25 -6.70
CA GLU A 201 5.72 6.00 -8.09
C GLU A 201 7.06 6.67 -8.43
N ASP A 202 7.26 7.94 -8.02
CA ASP A 202 8.52 8.66 -8.24
C ASP A 202 9.69 8.01 -7.47
N TYR A 203 9.49 7.59 -6.21
CA TYR A 203 10.51 6.90 -5.40
C TYR A 203 10.89 5.55 -6.00
N LEU A 204 9.88 4.73 -6.33
CA LEU A 204 10.08 3.42 -6.95
C LEU A 204 10.79 3.57 -8.29
N ARG A 205 10.42 4.58 -9.08
CA ARG A 205 11.11 4.90 -10.33
C ARG A 205 12.57 5.16 -10.02
N ARG A 206 12.94 6.12 -9.16
CA ARG A 206 14.35 6.45 -8.85
C ARG A 206 15.22 5.26 -8.41
N MET A 207 14.63 4.25 -7.76
CA MET A 207 15.32 3.07 -7.23
C MET A 207 15.35 1.88 -8.21
N ASP A 208 14.66 1.96 -9.34
CA ASP A 208 14.60 0.89 -10.32
C ASP A 208 15.88 0.86 -11.18
N LEU A 209 16.61 -0.26 -11.05
CA LEU A 209 17.88 -0.52 -11.73
C LEU A 209 17.70 -0.99 -13.17
N ASN A 210 16.48 -1.37 -13.58
CA ASN A 210 16.28 -1.89 -14.92
C ASN A 210 16.52 -0.80 -15.98
N ARG A 211 17.29 -1.14 -17.02
CA ARG A 211 17.59 -0.29 -18.18
C ARG A 211 17.03 -0.94 -19.45
N THR A 212 16.09 -0.30 -20.12
CA THR A 212 15.38 -0.82 -21.31
C THR A 212 15.99 -0.30 -22.58
N VAL A 213 16.84 0.69 -22.48
CA VAL A 213 17.62 1.29 -23.56
C VAL A 213 19.02 1.53 -23.05
N ALA A 214 20.01 1.34 -23.91
CA ALA A 214 21.39 1.71 -23.64
C ALA A 214 22.08 2.17 -24.92
N GLY A 215 22.94 3.19 -24.78
CA GLY A 215 23.64 3.82 -25.89
C GLY A 215 25.15 3.67 -25.73
N GLY A 216 25.77 2.89 -26.60
CA GLY A 216 27.21 2.73 -26.70
C GLY A 216 27.84 3.59 -27.81
N VAL A 217 29.14 3.39 -28.03
CA VAL A 217 29.89 4.06 -29.12
C VAL A 217 29.47 3.55 -30.50
N ILE A 218 29.37 2.23 -30.63
CA ILE A 218 29.09 1.54 -31.90
C ILE A 218 27.64 1.06 -31.96
N ASN A 219 27.07 0.74 -30.80
CA ASN A 219 25.80 0.04 -30.66
C ASN A 219 24.83 0.80 -29.77
N SER A 220 23.58 0.86 -30.22
CA SER A 220 22.44 1.21 -29.39
C SER A 220 21.55 -0.02 -29.26
N VAL A 221 21.00 -0.24 -28.08
CA VAL A 221 20.11 -1.38 -27.78
C VAL A 221 18.82 -0.92 -27.13
N ALA A 222 17.76 -1.71 -27.31
CA ALA A 222 16.48 -1.51 -26.66
C ALA A 222 15.75 -2.83 -26.38
N ILE A 223 14.88 -2.87 -25.38
CA ILE A 223 14.02 -4.02 -25.07
C ILE A 223 12.59 -3.70 -25.52
N THR A 224 12.06 -4.50 -26.44
CA THR A 224 10.65 -4.38 -26.86
C THR A 224 9.68 -4.74 -25.73
N SER A 225 8.43 -4.28 -25.80
CA SER A 225 7.39 -4.63 -24.82
C SER A 225 7.16 -6.14 -24.64
N GLY A 226 7.57 -6.96 -25.60
CA GLY A 226 7.55 -8.43 -25.51
C GLY A 226 8.80 -9.06 -24.89
N GLY A 227 9.73 -8.26 -24.34
CA GLY A 227 10.95 -8.76 -23.72
C GLY A 227 12.02 -9.24 -24.71
N LYS A 228 12.00 -8.73 -25.95
CA LYS A 228 12.99 -9.04 -27.00
C LYS A 228 13.99 -7.91 -27.20
N LEU A 229 15.24 -8.26 -27.47
CA LEU A 229 16.32 -7.33 -27.76
C LEU A 229 16.22 -6.74 -29.18
N LEU A 230 16.43 -5.43 -29.28
CA LEU A 230 16.74 -4.70 -30.49
C LEU A 230 18.16 -4.16 -30.39
N TYR A 231 18.89 -4.13 -31.50
CA TYR A 231 20.24 -3.55 -31.59
C TYR A 231 20.52 -3.01 -32.99
N THR A 232 21.44 -2.05 -33.08
CA THR A 232 21.75 -1.33 -34.33
C THR A 232 22.80 -2.03 -35.22
N ASP A 233 23.86 -2.62 -34.65
CA ASP A 233 24.91 -3.33 -35.41
C ASP A 233 24.49 -4.75 -35.80
N LYS A 234 23.65 -4.85 -36.83
CA LYS A 234 23.15 -6.13 -37.37
C LYS A 234 24.19 -6.94 -38.12
N ASP A 235 25.31 -6.30 -38.49
CA ASP A 235 26.38 -6.95 -39.25
C ASP A 235 27.40 -7.67 -38.34
N ASN A 236 27.37 -7.40 -37.02
CA ASN A 236 28.18 -8.10 -36.05
C ASN A 236 27.66 -9.52 -35.79
N SER A 237 28.37 -10.51 -36.32
CA SER A 237 28.01 -11.92 -36.19
C SER A 237 27.96 -12.43 -34.75
N ASP A 238 28.64 -11.77 -33.80
CA ASP A 238 28.62 -12.18 -32.40
C ASP A 238 27.25 -11.96 -31.74
N PHE A 239 26.44 -11.02 -32.27
CA PHE A 239 25.09 -10.73 -31.78
C PHE A 239 24.01 -11.64 -32.35
N SER A 240 24.33 -12.46 -33.36
CA SER A 240 23.37 -13.40 -33.96
C SER A 240 22.73 -14.38 -32.96
N LYS A 241 23.38 -14.61 -31.81
CA LYS A 241 22.91 -15.51 -30.74
C LYS A 241 21.88 -14.89 -29.80
N THR A 242 21.63 -13.58 -29.91
CA THR A 242 20.67 -12.86 -29.07
C THR A 242 19.21 -13.15 -29.44
N THR A 243 18.96 -13.82 -30.58
CA THR A 243 17.60 -14.12 -31.06
C THR A 243 16.80 -15.00 -30.11
N ASP A 244 17.49 -15.83 -29.34
CA ASP A 244 16.90 -16.78 -28.40
C ASP A 244 16.63 -16.16 -27.02
N TRP A 245 17.07 -14.91 -26.80
CA TRP A 245 16.83 -14.21 -25.54
C TRP A 245 15.37 -13.76 -25.51
N GLU A 246 14.69 -14.02 -24.39
CA GLU A 246 13.28 -13.68 -24.18
C GLU A 246 13.09 -13.12 -22.78
N ASN A 247 11.93 -12.48 -22.54
CA ASN A 247 11.56 -11.96 -21.23
C ASN A 247 12.60 -11.00 -20.61
N LEU A 248 13.36 -10.30 -21.45
CA LEU A 248 14.36 -9.34 -20.99
C LEU A 248 13.71 -8.18 -20.22
N VAL A 249 14.41 -7.70 -19.19
CA VAL A 249 14.01 -6.57 -18.33
C VAL A 249 15.06 -5.48 -18.24
N SER A 250 16.34 -5.84 -18.29
CA SER A 250 17.46 -4.90 -18.27
C SER A 250 18.48 -5.26 -19.34
N VAL A 251 19.10 -4.25 -19.94
CA VAL A 251 20.15 -4.38 -20.95
C VAL A 251 21.13 -3.23 -20.81
N ASP A 252 22.40 -3.52 -21.06
CA ASP A 252 23.40 -2.49 -21.27
C ASP A 252 24.33 -2.82 -22.45
N THR A 253 24.92 -1.77 -23.03
CA THR A 253 25.87 -1.91 -24.13
C THR A 253 26.90 -0.80 -24.15
N TYR A 254 28.13 -1.19 -24.41
CA TYR A 254 29.22 -0.30 -24.74
C TYR A 254 30.22 -1.06 -25.64
N GLY A 255 30.85 -0.36 -26.58
CA GLY A 255 31.74 -0.98 -27.56
C GLY A 255 31.05 -2.09 -28.38
N LYS A 256 31.60 -3.32 -28.30
CA LYS A 256 31.12 -4.52 -29.02
C LYS A 256 30.43 -5.53 -28.09
N ILE A 257 29.94 -5.08 -26.94
CA ILE A 257 29.38 -5.93 -25.88
C ILE A 257 27.91 -5.61 -25.68
N ILE A 258 27.09 -6.64 -25.52
CA ILE A 258 25.71 -6.52 -25.01
C ILE A 258 25.57 -7.46 -23.82
N ILE A 259 25.08 -6.93 -22.72
CA ILE A 259 24.73 -7.70 -21.53
C ILE A 259 23.25 -7.47 -21.21
N ALA A 260 22.54 -8.50 -20.76
CA ALA A 260 21.11 -8.39 -20.48
C ALA A 260 20.67 -9.32 -19.34
N ILE A 261 19.55 -8.98 -18.71
CA ILE A 261 18.92 -9.74 -17.63
C ILE A 261 17.46 -10.02 -18.02
N ASP A 262 16.96 -11.21 -17.72
CA ASP A 262 15.54 -11.56 -17.84
C ASP A 262 14.75 -11.46 -16.52
N GLU A 263 13.43 -11.65 -16.60
CA GLU A 263 12.52 -11.63 -15.44
C GLU A 263 12.88 -12.66 -14.34
N ASP A 264 13.60 -13.74 -14.71
CA ASP A 264 14.05 -14.80 -13.81
C ASP A 264 15.47 -14.54 -13.25
N LYS A 265 16.03 -13.35 -13.51
CA LYS A 265 17.38 -12.92 -13.08
C LYS A 265 18.51 -13.73 -13.72
N ASN A 266 18.27 -14.29 -14.89
CA ASN A 266 19.32 -14.94 -15.69
C ASN A 266 20.14 -13.88 -16.43
N LEU A 267 21.45 -14.07 -16.45
CA LEU A 267 22.41 -13.17 -17.10
C LEU A 267 22.77 -13.66 -18.50
N TYR A 268 22.70 -12.76 -19.47
CA TYR A 268 23.01 -13.01 -20.86
C TYR A 268 24.13 -12.08 -21.34
N THR A 269 25.06 -12.61 -22.12
CA THR A 269 26.19 -11.85 -22.69
C THR A 269 26.38 -12.19 -24.17
N ALA A 270 26.59 -11.17 -24.99
CA ALA A 270 26.98 -11.31 -26.39
C ALA A 270 28.10 -10.31 -26.73
N GLY A 271 28.91 -10.64 -27.73
CA GLY A 271 30.06 -9.83 -28.11
C GLY A 271 31.42 -10.37 -27.65
N THR A 272 32.46 -9.63 -28.00
CA THR A 272 33.87 -9.97 -27.74
C THR A 272 34.69 -8.72 -27.43
N TYR A 273 35.79 -8.89 -26.70
CA TYR A 273 36.85 -7.86 -26.59
C TYR A 273 37.62 -7.76 -27.91
N ASP A 274 38.44 -6.72 -28.10
CA ASP A 274 39.21 -6.57 -29.34
C ASP A 274 40.22 -7.70 -29.57
N ASN A 275 40.62 -8.44 -28.53
CA ASN A 275 41.45 -9.64 -28.65
C ASN A 275 40.65 -10.90 -29.07
N GLY A 276 39.33 -10.78 -29.29
CA GLY A 276 38.42 -11.85 -29.68
C GLY A 276 37.93 -12.74 -28.54
N SER A 277 38.32 -12.47 -27.29
CA SER A 277 37.83 -13.22 -26.13
C SER A 277 36.41 -12.80 -25.77
N LYS A 278 35.66 -13.73 -25.16
CA LYS A 278 34.27 -13.52 -24.75
C LYS A 278 34.19 -13.14 -23.29
N ILE A 279 33.15 -12.40 -22.94
CA ILE A 279 32.77 -12.16 -21.55
C ILE A 279 32.27 -13.46 -20.95
N LYS A 280 32.70 -13.76 -19.72
CA LYS A 280 32.24 -14.91 -18.97
C LYS A 280 32.25 -14.60 -17.47
N PHE A 281 31.07 -14.33 -16.93
CA PHE A 281 30.84 -14.26 -15.49
C PHE A 281 30.84 -15.66 -14.86
N ASP A 282 31.16 -15.71 -13.58
CA ASP A 282 31.16 -16.96 -12.82
C ASP A 282 29.72 -17.37 -12.47
N ARG A 283 28.87 -16.39 -12.17
CA ARG A 283 27.43 -16.57 -11.95
C ARG A 283 26.66 -16.16 -13.21
N ASN A 284 25.56 -16.87 -13.47
CA ASN A 284 24.64 -16.58 -14.56
C ASN A 284 23.18 -16.45 -14.11
N THR A 285 22.94 -16.45 -12.80
CA THR A 285 21.60 -16.34 -12.18
C THR A 285 21.65 -15.45 -10.94
N GLY A 286 20.50 -14.86 -10.59
CA GLY A 286 20.39 -13.92 -9.46
C GLY A 286 20.97 -12.54 -9.76
N CYS A 287 21.24 -12.23 -11.03
CA CYS A 287 21.70 -10.91 -11.47
C CYS A 287 20.54 -9.91 -11.42
N ILE A 288 20.78 -8.70 -10.91
CA ILE A 288 19.76 -7.65 -10.76
C ILE A 288 20.12 -6.35 -11.47
N ASP A 289 21.39 -6.15 -11.80
CA ASP A 289 21.83 -4.99 -12.58
C ASP A 289 23.14 -5.30 -13.33
N VAL A 290 23.35 -4.62 -14.46
CA VAL A 290 24.45 -4.85 -15.39
C VAL A 290 24.93 -3.54 -16.00
N ALA A 291 26.24 -3.42 -16.16
CA ALA A 291 26.87 -2.27 -16.80
C ALA A 291 28.06 -2.68 -17.68
N THR A 292 28.38 -1.87 -18.67
CA THR A 292 29.41 -2.15 -19.68
C THR A 292 30.31 -0.95 -19.90
N GLY A 293 31.62 -1.19 -19.90
CA GLY A 293 32.61 -0.24 -20.40
C GLY A 293 33.16 -0.68 -21.76
N GLU A 294 34.30 -0.13 -22.20
CA GLU A 294 34.86 -0.39 -23.55
C GLU A 294 34.98 -1.86 -23.88
N GLN A 295 35.62 -2.57 -22.95
CA GLN A 295 36.16 -3.91 -23.11
C GLN A 295 36.01 -4.70 -21.82
N PHE A 296 35.04 -4.33 -20.99
CA PHE A 296 34.73 -5.04 -19.76
C PHE A 296 33.26 -4.84 -19.42
N ALA A 297 32.73 -5.71 -18.58
CA ALA A 297 31.37 -5.63 -18.08
C ALA A 297 31.33 -5.92 -16.59
N VAL A 298 30.29 -5.42 -15.93
CA VAL A 298 30.05 -5.56 -14.50
C VAL A 298 28.64 -6.08 -14.29
N ALA A 299 28.47 -7.01 -13.34
CA ALA A 299 27.19 -7.59 -12.98
C ALA A 299 27.00 -7.53 -11.46
N LEU A 300 25.85 -7.01 -11.02
CA LEU A 300 25.42 -6.94 -9.62
C LEU A 300 24.39 -8.03 -9.35
N TYR A 301 24.55 -8.73 -8.23
CA TYR A 301 23.68 -9.82 -7.83
C TYR A 301 22.82 -9.46 -6.62
N SER A 302 21.70 -10.17 -6.44
CA SER A 302 20.71 -9.88 -5.38
C SER A 302 21.22 -10.00 -3.95
N ASP A 303 22.40 -10.58 -3.74
CA ASP A 303 23.11 -10.64 -2.46
C ASP A 303 24.05 -9.45 -2.23
N GLY A 304 24.04 -8.45 -3.11
CA GLY A 304 24.85 -7.24 -3.06
C GLY A 304 26.28 -7.43 -3.55
N LYS A 305 26.63 -8.62 -4.09
CA LYS A 305 27.96 -8.91 -4.65
C LYS A 305 28.06 -8.49 -6.09
N VAL A 306 29.28 -8.15 -6.51
CA VAL A 306 29.58 -7.65 -7.86
C VAL A 306 30.66 -8.53 -8.50
N GLU A 307 30.49 -8.86 -9.77
CA GLU A 307 31.54 -9.44 -10.61
C GLU A 307 31.88 -8.45 -11.73
N ALA A 308 33.17 -8.33 -12.06
CA ALA A 308 33.65 -7.56 -13.20
C ALA A 308 34.57 -8.42 -14.05
N GLU A 309 34.33 -8.45 -15.36
CA GLU A 309 35.03 -9.32 -16.29
C GLU A 309 35.45 -8.57 -17.54
N GLY A 310 36.71 -8.78 -17.95
CA GLY A 310 37.25 -8.28 -19.21
C GLY A 310 38.62 -7.64 -19.13
N HIS A 311 38.87 -6.74 -20.08
CA HIS A 311 40.13 -6.02 -20.15
C HIS A 311 40.37 -5.25 -18.85
N ASN A 312 41.60 -5.31 -18.34
CA ASN A 312 41.91 -4.82 -17.00
C ASN A 312 43.23 -4.02 -16.91
N ASP A 313 43.73 -3.49 -18.03
CA ASP A 313 45.02 -2.77 -18.04
C ASP A 313 45.02 -1.51 -17.17
N ASP A 314 43.87 -0.84 -17.02
CA ASP A 314 43.70 0.31 -16.14
C ASP A 314 43.09 -0.06 -14.77
N LYS A 315 42.99 -1.37 -14.47
CA LYS A 315 42.43 -1.94 -13.24
C LYS A 315 40.91 -1.80 -13.08
N GLN A 316 40.15 -1.58 -14.16
CA GLN A 316 38.69 -1.44 -14.13
C GLN A 316 37.91 -2.64 -13.60
N CYS A 317 38.52 -3.83 -13.56
CA CYS A 317 37.94 -5.05 -12.99
C CYS A 317 38.51 -5.39 -11.60
N ASP A 318 39.44 -4.59 -11.06
CA ASP A 318 39.98 -4.80 -9.70
C ASP A 318 38.95 -4.30 -8.67
N ILE A 319 37.96 -5.14 -8.35
CA ILE A 319 36.84 -4.82 -7.44
C ILE A 319 36.80 -5.71 -6.19
N ALA A 320 37.88 -6.43 -5.88
CA ALA A 320 37.90 -7.38 -4.76
C ALA A 320 37.64 -6.73 -3.39
N ASP A 321 37.94 -5.44 -3.23
CA ASP A 321 37.63 -4.64 -2.05
C ASP A 321 36.15 -4.27 -1.91
N TRP A 322 35.35 -4.45 -2.97
CA TRP A 322 33.90 -4.21 -2.92
C TRP A 322 33.18 -5.33 -2.17
N ASP A 323 33.84 -6.48 -1.95
CA ASP A 323 33.28 -7.61 -1.21
C ASP A 323 32.94 -7.28 0.26
N ASP A 324 33.53 -6.23 0.82
CA ASP A 324 33.25 -5.79 2.19
C ASP A 324 31.92 -4.99 2.29
N TYR A 325 31.27 -4.69 1.16
CA TYR A 325 30.08 -3.86 1.08
C TYR A 325 28.88 -4.61 0.50
N PHE A 326 27.69 -4.09 0.78
CA PHE A 326 26.46 -4.47 0.09
C PHE A 326 26.17 -3.41 -0.98
N VAL A 327 26.45 -3.76 -2.24
CA VAL A 327 26.24 -2.87 -3.39
C VAL A 327 24.77 -2.92 -3.83
N VAL A 328 24.21 -1.77 -4.17
CA VAL A 328 22.79 -1.58 -4.53
C VAL A 328 22.58 -1.04 -5.94
N ASP A 329 23.59 -0.45 -6.56
CA ASP A 329 23.57 0.00 -7.96
C ASP A 329 25.01 -0.03 -8.52
N ILE A 330 25.15 -0.27 -9.82
CA ILE A 330 26.44 -0.24 -10.52
C ILE A 330 26.34 0.58 -11.82
N ASP A 331 27.44 1.20 -12.21
CA ASP A 331 27.60 1.66 -13.59
C ASP A 331 29.05 1.58 -14.04
N ALA A 332 29.25 1.68 -15.35
CA ALA A 332 30.57 1.61 -15.96
C ALA A 332 30.77 2.75 -16.95
N GLY A 333 31.91 3.44 -16.77
CA GLY A 333 32.45 4.31 -17.82
C GLY A 333 33.40 3.54 -18.73
N TRP A 334 34.11 4.26 -19.59
CA TRP A 334 34.91 3.65 -20.66
C TRP A 334 35.99 2.71 -20.10
N ARG A 335 36.64 3.11 -19.01
CA ARG A 335 37.75 2.38 -18.37
C ARG A 335 37.67 2.38 -16.85
N PHE A 336 36.46 2.44 -16.32
CA PHE A 336 36.24 2.44 -14.88
C PHE A 336 34.86 1.91 -14.51
N ALA A 337 34.76 1.27 -13.35
CA ALA A 337 33.50 0.87 -12.74
C ALA A 337 33.21 1.74 -11.53
N VAL A 338 31.91 1.94 -11.25
CA VAL A 338 31.42 2.57 -10.03
C VAL A 338 30.33 1.70 -9.41
N GLY A 339 30.36 1.56 -8.10
CA GLY A 339 29.31 0.91 -7.33
C GLY A 339 28.75 1.86 -6.26
N LEU A 340 27.45 1.81 -6.02
CA LEU A 340 26.78 2.48 -4.91
C LEU A 340 26.50 1.47 -3.81
N THR A 341 26.89 1.76 -2.57
CA THR A 341 26.57 0.90 -1.43
C THR A 341 25.22 1.26 -0.81
N ASN A 342 24.62 0.35 -0.05
CA ASN A 342 23.42 0.64 0.75
C ASN A 342 23.63 1.73 1.82
N GLY A 343 24.88 2.10 2.12
CA GLY A 343 25.24 3.20 3.01
C GLY A 343 25.39 4.55 2.31
N GLY A 344 25.13 4.63 0.99
CA GLY A 344 25.29 5.85 0.20
C GLY A 344 26.75 6.17 -0.16
N GLU A 345 27.64 5.18 -0.11
CA GLU A 345 29.04 5.35 -0.48
C GLU A 345 29.30 4.91 -1.92
N LEU A 346 30.10 5.69 -2.66
CA LEU A 346 30.62 5.28 -3.95
C LEU A 346 31.91 4.46 -3.82
N LEU A 347 31.99 3.38 -4.58
CA LEU A 347 33.16 2.55 -4.78
C LEU A 347 33.68 2.76 -6.21
N PHE A 348 34.98 2.94 -6.40
CA PHE A 348 35.59 3.22 -7.71
C PHE A 348 36.65 2.17 -8.07
N SER A 349 36.65 1.75 -9.33
CA SER A 349 37.70 0.90 -9.90
C SER A 349 38.11 1.40 -11.29
N GLY A 350 39.36 1.20 -11.70
CA GLY A 350 39.88 1.73 -12.97
C GLY A 350 40.48 3.14 -12.91
N VAL A 351 40.45 3.87 -14.03
CA VAL A 351 41.00 5.24 -14.15
C VAL A 351 40.28 6.28 -13.28
N SER A 352 39.08 5.96 -12.79
CA SER A 352 38.27 6.81 -11.91
C SER A 352 38.79 6.88 -10.47
N LYS A 353 39.84 6.14 -10.08
CA LYS A 353 40.51 6.38 -8.77
C LYS A 353 41.00 7.82 -8.59
N SER A 354 41.14 8.57 -9.69
CA SER A 354 41.38 10.02 -9.61
C SER A 354 40.12 10.82 -9.20
N GLN A 355 38.91 10.40 -9.59
CA GLN A 355 37.62 10.96 -9.16
C GLN A 355 37.34 10.70 -7.68
N GLU A 356 37.86 9.60 -7.13
CA GLU A 356 37.73 9.25 -5.71
C GLU A 356 38.14 10.41 -4.78
N SER A 357 39.20 11.14 -5.13
CA SER A 357 39.67 12.28 -4.33
C SER A 357 38.69 13.47 -4.31
N GLU A 358 38.00 13.72 -5.44
CA GLU A 358 36.96 14.75 -5.57
C GLU A 358 35.71 14.31 -4.79
N TYR A 359 35.28 13.05 -4.95
CA TYR A 359 34.17 12.47 -4.19
C TYR A 359 34.40 12.53 -2.68
N ILE A 360 35.59 12.18 -2.18
CA ILE A 360 35.89 12.22 -0.74
C ILE A 360 35.65 13.62 -0.16
N SER A 361 35.91 14.68 -0.93
CA SER A 361 35.66 16.05 -0.48
C SER A 361 34.18 16.43 -0.42
N GLU A 362 33.33 15.69 -1.13
CA GLU A 362 31.89 15.95 -1.30
C GLU A 362 31.00 14.80 -0.81
N LYS A 363 31.56 13.84 -0.08
CA LYS A 363 30.90 12.58 0.34
C LYS A 363 29.52 12.78 0.98
N GLU A 364 29.35 13.86 1.76
CA GLU A 364 28.09 14.19 2.41
C GLU A 364 26.94 14.46 1.43
N LEU A 365 27.23 14.87 0.18
CA LEU A 365 26.23 15.08 -0.87
C LEU A 365 25.67 13.75 -1.40
N TRP A 366 26.39 12.64 -1.22
CA TRP A 366 26.05 11.33 -1.80
C TRP A 366 25.24 10.42 -0.86
N LYS A 367 25.07 10.81 0.41
CA LYS A 367 24.45 9.97 1.46
C LYS A 367 23.02 9.48 1.16
N ASP A 368 22.26 10.26 0.38
CA ASP A 368 20.86 9.99 0.04
C ASP A 368 20.69 9.56 -1.44
N VAL A 369 21.80 9.25 -2.12
CA VAL A 369 21.81 8.74 -3.50
C VAL A 369 21.27 7.32 -3.52
N VAL A 370 20.38 7.06 -4.48
CA VAL A 370 19.70 5.77 -4.66
C VAL A 370 19.95 5.16 -6.03
N SER A 371 20.46 5.95 -6.98
CA SER A 371 20.90 5.45 -8.27
C SER A 371 22.05 6.28 -8.83
N ILE A 372 22.93 5.66 -9.62
CA ILE A 372 24.09 6.27 -10.25
C ILE A 372 24.10 6.09 -11.76
N SER A 373 24.76 7.02 -12.46
CA SER A 373 25.15 6.81 -13.86
C SER A 373 26.56 7.32 -14.13
N ALA A 374 27.33 6.61 -14.96
CA ALA A 374 28.72 6.91 -15.28
C ALA A 374 28.93 7.07 -16.79
N SER A 375 29.70 8.09 -17.18
CA SER A 375 30.00 8.35 -18.59
C SER A 375 31.19 7.53 -19.10
N GLY A 376 31.22 7.27 -20.41
CA GLY A 376 32.39 6.77 -21.12
C GLY A 376 33.64 7.62 -20.85
N GLY A 377 33.58 8.92 -21.10
CA GLY A 377 34.71 9.83 -20.89
C GLY A 377 35.64 9.83 -22.10
N GLY A 378 35.22 10.54 -23.15
CA GLY A 378 35.64 10.26 -24.52
C GLY A 378 37.13 10.33 -24.88
N GLU A 379 37.41 9.72 -26.04
CA GLU A 379 38.68 9.72 -26.74
C GLU A 379 38.97 11.13 -27.32
N THR A 380 39.83 11.92 -26.68
CA THR A 380 40.41 13.07 -27.41
C THR A 380 41.39 12.53 -28.43
N ALA A 381 41.13 12.83 -29.71
CA ALA A 381 41.94 12.49 -30.88
C ALA A 381 43.44 12.28 -30.56
N VAL A 382 43.96 11.15 -31.03
CA VAL A 382 45.36 10.71 -31.01
C VAL A 382 46.34 11.88 -30.87
N GLY A 383 46.92 12.05 -29.67
CA GLY A 383 47.97 13.06 -29.41
C GLY A 383 47.60 14.22 -28.47
N SER A 384 46.42 14.22 -27.86
CA SER A 384 46.03 15.22 -26.85
C SER A 384 46.17 14.65 -25.43
N ASN A 385 46.94 15.29 -24.55
CA ASN A 385 47.13 14.88 -23.14
C ASN A 385 45.88 15.07 -22.25
N ARG A 386 44.66 14.91 -22.78
CA ARG A 386 43.38 14.99 -22.04
C ARG A 386 42.72 13.61 -22.00
N HIS A 387 43.47 12.61 -21.53
CA HIS A 387 42.98 11.24 -21.42
C HIS A 387 41.91 11.13 -20.31
N GLY A 388 40.71 10.66 -20.67
CA GLY A 388 39.96 9.67 -19.88
C GLY A 388 39.39 10.08 -18.51
N LYS A 389 39.07 11.35 -18.26
CA LYS A 389 38.24 11.69 -17.10
C LYS A 389 36.76 11.64 -17.50
N GLY A 390 36.08 10.56 -17.14
CA GLY A 390 34.62 10.52 -17.13
C GLY A 390 34.05 11.32 -15.95
N HIS A 391 32.72 11.31 -15.85
CA HIS A 391 31.99 11.81 -14.70
C HIS A 391 30.97 10.77 -14.24
N THR A 392 30.56 10.89 -12.98
CA THR A 392 29.51 10.08 -12.37
C THR A 392 28.46 11.01 -11.79
N VAL A 393 27.20 10.70 -12.05
CA VAL A 393 26.03 11.41 -11.52
C VAL A 393 25.27 10.50 -10.56
N GLY A 394 24.76 11.08 -9.48
CA GLY A 394 23.96 10.39 -8.48
C GLY A 394 22.57 11.02 -8.38
N LEU A 395 21.54 10.19 -8.46
CA LEU A 395 20.15 10.56 -8.24
C LEU A 395 19.76 10.26 -6.80
N THR A 396 19.32 11.28 -6.07
CA THR A 396 18.85 11.14 -4.70
C THR A 396 17.39 10.72 -4.63
N LYS A 397 16.99 10.14 -3.49
CA LYS A 397 15.60 9.76 -3.21
C LYS A 397 14.61 10.93 -3.36
N GLU A 398 15.05 12.16 -3.05
CA GLU A 398 14.24 13.38 -3.13
C GLU A 398 14.18 14.00 -4.54
N GLY A 399 14.80 13.36 -5.54
CA GLY A 399 14.84 13.86 -6.92
C GLY A 399 15.81 15.01 -7.16
N LYS A 400 16.80 15.18 -6.28
CA LYS A 400 18.01 16.00 -6.50
C LYS A 400 19.10 15.18 -7.17
N VAL A 401 20.03 15.86 -7.85
CA VAL A 401 21.15 15.23 -8.55
C VAL A 401 22.47 15.82 -8.05
N VAL A 402 23.46 14.96 -7.90
CA VAL A 402 24.84 15.30 -7.56
C VAL A 402 25.77 14.73 -8.64
N ALA A 403 26.94 15.32 -8.84
CA ALA A 403 27.88 14.86 -9.87
C ALA A 403 29.33 15.06 -9.42
N VAL A 404 30.22 14.19 -9.90
CA VAL A 404 31.67 14.26 -9.63
C VAL A 404 32.45 13.83 -10.86
N GLY A 405 33.69 14.32 -11.02
CA GLY A 405 34.58 13.97 -12.11
C GLY A 405 34.78 15.12 -13.11
N ASP A 406 35.00 14.79 -14.39
CA ASP A 406 35.25 15.83 -15.38
C ASP A 406 34.06 16.79 -15.52
N ASN A 407 34.35 18.08 -15.38
CA ASN A 407 33.39 19.15 -15.65
C ASN A 407 33.92 20.15 -16.70
N SER A 408 34.84 19.72 -17.57
CA SER A 408 35.45 20.58 -18.60
C SER A 408 34.44 21.22 -19.55
N TYR A 409 33.23 20.66 -19.63
CA TYR A 409 32.14 21.10 -20.50
C TYR A 409 30.86 21.48 -19.74
N GLY A 410 30.86 21.51 -18.40
CA GLY A 410 29.65 21.77 -17.62
C GLY A 410 28.75 20.54 -17.45
N GLN A 411 29.22 19.33 -17.77
CA GLN A 411 28.44 18.09 -17.66
C GLN A 411 28.03 17.72 -16.22
N CYS A 412 28.69 18.32 -15.21
CA CYS A 412 28.37 18.16 -13.80
C CYS A 412 27.51 19.32 -13.24
N ASP A 413 27.09 20.30 -14.05
CA ASP A 413 26.31 21.47 -13.59
C ASP A 413 24.82 21.10 -13.35
N VAL A 414 24.58 20.25 -12.35
CA VAL A 414 23.27 19.62 -12.05
C VAL A 414 22.65 20.11 -10.73
N GLU A 415 23.33 20.99 -10.00
CA GLU A 415 22.95 21.47 -8.66
C GLU A 415 21.53 22.05 -8.55
N ASP A 416 21.06 22.71 -9.60
CA ASP A 416 19.74 23.34 -9.65
C ASP A 416 18.60 22.37 -10.02
N TRP A 417 18.91 21.12 -10.37
CA TRP A 417 17.91 20.16 -10.82
C TRP A 417 17.02 19.71 -9.65
N SER A 418 15.75 19.43 -9.95
CA SER A 418 14.75 18.94 -8.98
C SER A 418 13.72 18.05 -9.66
N ASP A 419 13.01 17.27 -8.85
CA ASP A 419 11.96 16.36 -9.29
C ASP A 419 12.44 15.32 -10.31
N ILE A 420 13.74 15.01 -10.32
CA ILE A 420 14.35 14.05 -11.23
C ILE A 420 13.97 12.63 -10.82
N VAL A 421 13.72 11.77 -11.80
CA VAL A 421 13.37 10.35 -11.62
C VAL A 421 14.26 9.41 -12.44
N ARG A 422 15.01 9.92 -13.43
CA ARG A 422 16.05 9.21 -14.17
C ARG A 422 17.20 10.14 -14.49
N VAL A 423 18.41 9.63 -14.49
CA VAL A 423 19.63 10.32 -14.96
C VAL A 423 20.41 9.38 -15.87
N SER A 424 21.14 9.95 -16.83
CA SER A 424 22.10 9.21 -17.62
C SER A 424 23.28 10.11 -18.01
N ALA A 425 24.49 9.64 -17.76
CA ALA A 425 25.73 10.35 -18.03
C ALA A 425 26.29 9.95 -19.41
N GLY A 426 26.24 10.87 -20.37
CA GLY A 426 26.93 10.73 -21.65
C GLY A 426 28.37 11.23 -21.56
N ASP A 427 29.14 11.18 -22.64
CA ASP A 427 30.58 11.50 -22.56
C ASP A 427 30.93 12.94 -22.15
N TRP A 428 30.10 13.90 -22.56
CA TRP A 428 30.33 15.33 -22.32
C TRP A 428 29.07 16.06 -21.87
N TYR A 429 28.04 15.30 -21.47
CA TYR A 429 26.74 15.84 -21.10
C TYR A 429 26.02 14.89 -20.15
N THR A 430 25.10 15.43 -19.37
CA THR A 430 24.18 14.68 -18.51
C THR A 430 22.75 14.94 -18.96
N ILE A 431 21.92 13.90 -18.98
CA ILE A 431 20.48 14.03 -19.16
C ILE A 431 19.75 13.65 -17.88
N GLY A 432 18.75 14.44 -17.48
CA GLY A 432 17.79 14.12 -16.43
C GLY A 432 16.36 14.12 -16.95
N VAL A 433 15.54 13.16 -16.51
CA VAL A 433 14.09 13.15 -16.75
C VAL A 433 13.38 13.49 -15.44
N LYS A 434 12.49 14.49 -15.49
CA LYS A 434 11.65 14.90 -14.38
C LYS A 434 10.44 13.97 -14.19
N SER A 435 9.80 14.02 -13.03
CA SER A 435 8.59 13.25 -12.71
C SER A 435 7.41 13.55 -13.64
N ASP A 436 7.32 14.77 -14.18
CA ASP A 436 6.36 15.16 -15.21
C ASP A 436 6.76 14.71 -16.63
N GLY A 437 7.91 14.06 -16.78
CA GLY A 437 8.46 13.55 -18.02
C GLY A 437 9.24 14.58 -18.85
N THR A 438 9.39 15.81 -18.38
CA THR A 438 10.24 16.81 -19.05
C THR A 438 11.72 16.48 -18.89
N VAL A 439 12.54 16.95 -19.84
CA VAL A 439 13.98 16.64 -19.92
C VAL A 439 14.82 17.87 -19.58
N LEU A 440 15.86 17.67 -18.77
CA LEU A 440 16.94 18.62 -18.52
C LEU A 440 18.25 18.06 -19.07
N ILE A 441 19.10 18.93 -19.62
CA ILE A 441 20.41 18.56 -20.17
C ILE A 441 21.43 19.63 -19.77
N THR A 442 22.62 19.19 -19.35
CA THR A 442 23.80 20.06 -19.15
C THR A 442 25.04 19.48 -19.85
N GLY A 443 26.06 20.32 -20.10
CA GLY A 443 27.22 20.00 -20.95
C GLY A 443 27.35 20.90 -22.20
N GLU A 444 28.55 21.08 -22.76
CA GLU A 444 28.82 22.08 -23.82
C GLU A 444 28.30 21.65 -25.20
N ASN A 445 27.64 22.61 -25.86
CA ASN A 445 27.26 22.65 -27.28
C ASN A 445 28.46 22.78 -28.25
N LYS A 446 29.12 21.67 -28.59
CA LYS A 446 29.96 21.55 -29.82
C LYS A 446 29.54 20.31 -30.59
N PRO A 447 29.63 20.30 -31.94
CA PRO A 447 28.56 20.06 -32.93
C PRO A 447 27.62 18.86 -32.72
N ARG A 448 27.84 18.00 -31.72
CA ARG A 448 27.10 16.80 -31.44
C ARG A 448 25.75 17.00 -30.72
N MET A 449 25.63 17.96 -29.80
CA MET A 449 24.31 18.32 -29.20
C MET A 449 23.41 19.18 -30.10
N LYS A 450 23.93 19.73 -31.22
CA LYS A 450 23.18 20.57 -32.18
C LYS A 450 21.99 19.84 -32.85
N TYR A 451 21.95 18.51 -32.74
CA TYR A 451 20.96 17.65 -33.39
C TYR A 451 19.96 17.02 -32.40
N ILE A 452 20.11 17.30 -31.10
CA ILE A 452 19.02 17.16 -30.15
C ILE A 452 18.04 18.29 -30.49
N ASN A 453 17.01 17.95 -31.27
CA ASN A 453 16.01 18.90 -31.75
C ASN A 453 15.23 19.48 -30.55
N SER A 454 14.77 20.73 -30.63
CA SER A 454 13.94 21.34 -29.57
C SER A 454 12.67 20.54 -29.28
N GLU A 455 12.24 19.69 -30.21
CA GLU A 455 11.15 18.72 -30.05
C GLU A 455 11.29 17.81 -28.82
N ILE A 456 12.50 17.52 -28.34
CA ILE A 456 12.66 16.73 -27.09
C ILE A 456 12.07 17.46 -25.88
N PHE A 457 11.99 18.80 -25.92
CA PHE A 457 11.40 19.58 -24.83
C PHE A 457 9.88 19.71 -24.98
N GLU A 458 9.31 19.21 -26.07
CA GLU A 458 7.88 19.24 -26.37
C GLU A 458 7.19 17.88 -26.08
N LYS A 459 7.98 16.84 -25.81
CA LYS A 459 7.52 15.48 -25.48
C LYS A 459 7.78 15.14 -24.01
N THR A 460 7.10 14.11 -23.53
CA THR A 460 7.31 13.55 -22.19
C THR A 460 7.95 12.18 -22.27
N TYR A 461 8.90 11.93 -21.37
CA TYR A 461 9.72 10.74 -21.37
C TYR A 461 9.63 9.96 -20.07
N TYR A 462 9.78 8.65 -20.21
CA TYR A 462 9.77 7.68 -19.15
C TYR A 462 11.19 7.16 -18.83
N ASP A 463 12.04 7.02 -19.84
CA ASP A 463 13.41 6.51 -19.66
C ASP A 463 14.40 7.18 -20.61
N VAL A 464 15.68 7.11 -20.29
CA VAL A 464 16.76 7.74 -21.08
C VAL A 464 18.06 6.95 -21.01
N ALA A 465 18.80 6.89 -22.11
CA ALA A 465 20.19 6.48 -22.14
C ALA A 465 21.04 7.48 -22.92
N ALA A 466 22.14 7.92 -22.33
CA ALA A 466 23.13 8.79 -22.91
C ALA A 466 24.40 7.99 -23.25
N GLY A 467 24.81 8.01 -24.51
CA GLY A 467 26.05 7.37 -24.99
C GLY A 467 27.12 8.38 -25.41
N TYR A 468 28.09 7.91 -26.20
CA TYR A 468 29.20 8.71 -26.73
C TYR A 468 28.73 9.92 -27.57
N GLY A 469 27.64 9.75 -28.31
CA GLY A 469 27.04 10.80 -29.13
C GLY A 469 25.63 10.48 -29.61
N GLN A 470 25.02 9.45 -29.02
CA GLN A 470 23.67 8.97 -29.27
C GLN A 470 22.92 9.04 -27.94
N SER A 471 21.68 9.53 -27.98
CA SER A 471 20.77 9.56 -26.85
C SER A 471 19.49 8.86 -27.25
N LEU A 472 19.06 7.91 -26.43
CA LEU A 472 17.82 7.18 -26.58
C LEU A 472 16.84 7.66 -25.54
N PHE A 473 15.60 7.89 -25.93
CA PHE A 473 14.54 8.31 -25.03
C PHE A 473 13.29 7.45 -25.22
N VAL A 474 12.81 6.85 -24.14
CA VAL A 474 11.54 6.13 -24.16
C VAL A 474 10.44 7.12 -23.78
N THR A 475 9.54 7.43 -24.70
CA THR A 475 8.41 8.32 -24.45
C THR A 475 7.48 7.76 -23.37
N SER A 476 6.69 8.62 -22.73
CA SER A 476 5.59 8.18 -21.85
C SER A 476 4.52 7.37 -22.58
N GLY A 477 4.54 7.28 -23.91
CA GLY A 477 3.71 6.36 -24.71
C GLY A 477 4.33 4.98 -24.94
N GLY A 478 5.62 4.82 -24.66
CA GLY A 478 6.40 3.59 -24.89
C GLY A 478 7.06 3.52 -26.27
N SER A 479 6.98 4.57 -27.08
CA SER A 479 7.78 4.70 -28.31
C SER A 479 9.21 5.14 -27.99
N LEU A 480 10.15 4.82 -28.88
CA LEU A 480 11.56 5.17 -28.76
C LEU A 480 11.91 6.33 -29.69
N ASP A 481 12.40 7.43 -29.13
CA ASP A 481 13.04 8.48 -29.89
C ASP A 481 14.57 8.34 -29.78
N ALA A 482 15.30 8.50 -30.88
CA ALA A 482 16.76 8.43 -30.89
C ALA A 482 17.37 9.66 -31.57
N TYR A 483 18.33 10.30 -30.89
CA TYR A 483 18.99 11.52 -31.35
C TYR A 483 20.51 11.35 -31.29
N GLY A 484 21.26 11.79 -32.30
CA GLY A 484 22.72 11.64 -32.33
C GLY A 484 23.30 11.28 -33.71
N PHE A 485 24.54 10.80 -33.74
CA PHE A 485 25.29 10.46 -34.97
C PHE A 485 25.65 8.99 -35.06
N ASP A 486 25.83 8.51 -36.29
CA ASP A 486 26.75 7.42 -36.63
C ASP A 486 28.18 7.97 -36.92
N ASP A 487 29.18 7.08 -37.04
CA ASP A 487 30.58 7.43 -37.35
C ASP A 487 30.76 8.21 -38.68
N ASN A 488 29.70 8.34 -39.49
CA ASN A 488 29.68 9.03 -40.78
C ASN A 488 28.92 10.37 -40.74
N ASN A 489 28.59 10.89 -39.56
CA ASN A 489 27.80 12.11 -39.34
C ASN A 489 26.38 12.07 -39.94
N LYS A 490 25.77 10.89 -40.10
CA LYS A 490 24.36 10.76 -40.50
C LYS A 490 23.47 10.51 -39.27
N GLN A 491 22.29 11.12 -39.30
CA GLN A 491 21.20 10.88 -38.36
C GLN A 491 20.57 9.52 -38.75
N SER A 492 20.95 8.41 -38.10
CA SER A 492 20.62 7.07 -38.63
C SER A 492 19.83 6.14 -37.71
N ILE A 493 19.38 6.56 -36.53
CA ILE A 493 18.66 5.65 -35.61
C ILE A 493 17.15 5.90 -35.61
N ALA A 494 16.70 7.15 -35.65
CA ALA A 494 15.28 7.54 -35.58
C ALA A 494 14.40 6.78 -36.61
N ASP A 495 14.82 6.73 -37.87
CA ASP A 495 13.96 6.19 -38.95
C ASP A 495 13.61 4.69 -38.83
N SER A 496 14.29 3.91 -37.97
CA SER A 496 14.12 2.45 -37.92
C SER A 496 13.28 1.91 -36.76
N TRP A 497 13.14 2.66 -35.66
CA TRP A 497 12.52 2.17 -34.41
C TRP A 497 11.28 2.96 -33.95
N ASP A 498 10.94 4.08 -34.60
CA ASP A 498 9.81 4.96 -34.23
C ASP A 498 8.43 4.25 -34.11
N ALA A 499 8.26 3.09 -34.75
CA ALA A 499 7.03 2.29 -34.70
C ALA A 499 7.01 1.19 -33.61
N ILE A 500 8.10 0.99 -32.86
CA ILE A 500 8.24 -0.13 -31.93
C ILE A 500 7.95 0.33 -30.49
N LYS A 501 7.06 -0.41 -29.81
CA LYS A 501 6.84 -0.23 -28.38
C LYS A 501 7.98 -0.87 -27.58
N VAL A 502 8.69 -0.04 -26.84
CA VAL A 502 9.71 -0.43 -25.86
C VAL A 502 9.01 -0.82 -24.56
N LYS A 503 9.57 -1.81 -23.87
CA LYS A 503 9.11 -2.23 -22.55
C LYS A 503 9.25 -1.04 -21.62
N LYS A 504 8.16 -0.69 -20.95
CA LYS A 504 8.23 0.11 -19.74
C LYS A 504 8.31 -0.87 -18.58
N TYR A 505 8.99 -0.47 -17.54
CA TYR A 505 8.92 -1.19 -16.27
C TYR A 505 7.48 -1.18 -15.76
N LYS A 506 7.08 -2.25 -15.09
CA LYS A 506 5.73 -2.45 -14.56
C LYS A 506 5.67 -2.05 -13.09
#